data_AF-A0A3C1H0M3-F1
#
_entry.id   AF-A0A3C1H0M3-F1
#
_cell.length_a   1.000
_cell.length_b   1.000
_cell.length_c   1.000
_cell.angle_alpha   90.00
_cell.angle_beta   90.00
_cell.angle_gamma   90.00
#
_symmetry.space_group_name_H-M   'P 1'
#
loop_
_entity.id
_entity.type
_entity.pdbx_description
1 polymer ?
#
loop_
_entity_poly.entity_id
_entity_poly.type
_entity_poly.pdbx_seq_one_letter_code
_entity_poly.pdbx_strand_id
1 'polypeptide(L)'
;MNKEHQLSPLKVRLDELDLPGDLKDLNTAQCTDLCRDIRQMLIQTVLKTGGHLASNLGVVELTLALHRNFDSPHDRIVWDVGHQAYVHKILTGRAD
;
A
#
# COMPACT_ATOMS: atom_id res chain seq x y z
N MET A 1 -9.15 -37.73 -10.07
CA MET A 1 -9.91 -36.47 -10.20
C MET A 1 -8.97 -35.36 -9.74
N ASN A 2 -8.32 -34.74 -10.71
CA ASN A 2 -7.21 -33.80 -10.52
C ASN A 2 -7.74 -32.54 -9.84
N LYS A 3 -7.28 -32.26 -8.61
CA LYS A 3 -7.30 -30.89 -8.11
C LYS A 3 -6.00 -30.26 -8.59
N GLU A 4 -6.15 -29.36 -9.55
CA GLU A 4 -5.03 -28.71 -10.19
C GLU A 4 -4.14 -28.01 -9.18
N HIS A 5 -2.85 -28.24 -9.40
CA HIS A 5 -1.73 -27.59 -8.79
C HIS A 5 -1.66 -26.18 -9.37
N GLN A 6 -2.11 -25.17 -8.63
CA GLN A 6 -1.79 -23.78 -8.94
C GLN A 6 -1.18 -23.15 -7.70
N LEU A 7 0.16 -23.19 -7.67
CA LEU A 7 0.98 -22.35 -6.81
C LEU A 7 0.56 -20.90 -7.08
N SER A 8 -0.35 -20.37 -6.27
CA SER A 8 -0.57 -18.93 -6.24
C SER A 8 0.76 -18.30 -5.81
N PRO A 9 1.30 -17.31 -6.55
CA PRO A 9 2.46 -16.58 -6.05
C PRO A 9 2.11 -16.07 -4.65
N LEU A 10 3.07 -16.20 -3.71
CA LEU A 10 2.91 -15.87 -2.30
C LEU A 10 2.14 -14.56 -2.13
N LYS A 11 0.86 -14.66 -1.74
CA LYS A 11 -0.02 -13.53 -1.57
C LYS A 11 0.50 -12.72 -0.39
N VAL A 12 0.94 -11.49 -0.66
CA VAL A 12 1.43 -10.57 0.37
C VAL A 12 0.25 -9.79 0.94
N ARG A 13 0.20 -9.70 2.27
CA ARG A 13 -0.88 -9.07 3.02
C ARG A 13 -0.34 -7.86 3.78
N LEU A 14 -1.08 -6.75 3.75
CA LEU A 14 -0.67 -5.50 4.39
C LEU A 14 -0.41 -5.67 5.91
N ASP A 15 -1.18 -6.52 6.57
CA ASP A 15 -1.13 -6.83 8.00
C ASP A 15 0.04 -7.74 8.42
N GLU A 16 0.81 -8.26 7.47
CA GLU A 16 1.92 -9.20 7.71
C GLU A 16 3.31 -8.55 7.49
N LEU A 17 3.37 -7.28 7.08
CA LEU A 17 4.61 -6.58 6.72
C LEU A 17 5.06 -5.57 7.78
N ASP A 18 6.37 -5.49 8.01
CA ASP A 18 7.03 -4.41 8.75
C ASP A 18 7.35 -3.24 7.79
N LEU A 19 6.46 -2.26 7.75
CA LEU A 19 6.48 -1.18 6.76
C LEU A 19 7.14 0.10 7.30
N PRO A 20 7.86 0.85 6.45
CA PRO A 20 8.00 0.68 5.00
C PRO A 20 9.14 -0.27 4.57
N GLY A 21 9.93 -0.81 5.50
CA GLY A 21 11.17 -1.54 5.23
C GLY A 21 10.98 -2.71 4.27
N ASP A 22 9.99 -3.55 4.54
CA ASP A 22 9.72 -4.77 3.77
C ASP A 22 9.34 -4.51 2.30
N LEU A 23 8.96 -3.28 1.94
CA LEU A 23 8.60 -2.93 0.55
C LEU A 23 9.78 -3.12 -0.42
N LYS A 24 11.01 -2.99 0.07
CA LYS A 24 12.23 -3.11 -0.75
C LYS A 24 12.42 -4.53 -1.29
N ASP A 25 11.96 -5.54 -0.55
CA ASP A 25 12.15 -6.97 -0.85
C ASP A 25 11.03 -7.59 -1.70
N LEU A 26 9.90 -6.89 -1.85
CA LEU A 26 8.79 -7.40 -2.65
C LEU A 26 9.16 -7.49 -4.13
N ASN A 27 8.64 -8.44 -4.88
CA ASN A 27 8.69 -8.38 -6.35
C ASN A 27 7.51 -7.57 -6.92
N THR A 28 7.51 -7.31 -8.24
CA THR A 28 6.45 -6.50 -8.90
C THR A 28 5.05 -7.09 -8.74
N ALA A 29 4.92 -8.43 -8.75
CA ALA A 29 3.62 -9.09 -8.57
C ALA A 29 3.12 -8.89 -7.13
N GLN A 30 4.00 -9.05 -6.14
CA GLN A 30 3.70 -8.79 -4.73
C GLN A 30 3.32 -7.33 -4.48
N CYS A 31 4.00 -6.36 -5.12
CA CYS A 31 3.59 -4.95 -5.06
C CYS A 31 2.20 -4.72 -5.64
N THR A 32 1.87 -5.40 -6.75
CA THR A 32 0.54 -5.30 -7.39
C THR A 32 -0.55 -5.81 -6.46
N ASP A 33 -0.30 -6.93 -5.77
CA ASP A 33 -1.22 -7.49 -4.78
C ASP A 33 -1.34 -6.57 -3.56
N LEU A 34 -0.23 -6.02 -3.05
CA LEU A 34 -0.25 -5.08 -1.93
C LEU A 34 -1.04 -3.80 -2.28
N CYS A 35 -0.87 -3.25 -3.49
CA CYS A 35 -1.69 -2.12 -3.96
C CYS A 35 -3.19 -2.47 -3.99
N ARG A 36 -3.55 -3.71 -4.34
CA ARG A 36 -4.94 -4.17 -4.31
C ARG A 36 -5.50 -4.19 -2.90
N ASP A 37 -4.74 -4.73 -1.95
CA ASP A 37 -5.14 -4.80 -0.54
C ASP A 37 -5.27 -3.39 0.08
N ILE A 38 -4.36 -2.48 -0.23
CA ILE A 38 -4.45 -1.06 0.19
C ILE A 38 -5.71 -0.41 -0.38
N ARG A 39 -6.01 -0.59 -1.68
CA ARG A 39 -7.25 -0.04 -2.28
C ARG A 39 -8.50 -0.57 -1.58
N GLN A 40 -8.52 -1.87 -1.27
CA GLN A 40 -9.64 -2.46 -0.53
C GLN A 40 -9.77 -1.84 0.87
N MET A 41 -8.66 -1.67 1.60
CA MET A 41 -8.67 -1.01 2.91
C MET A 41 -9.18 0.43 2.82
N LEU A 42 -8.71 1.23 1.85
CA LEU A 42 -9.18 2.60 1.63
C LEU A 42 -10.69 2.67 1.40
N ILE A 43 -11.23 1.78 0.56
CA ILE A 43 -12.67 1.70 0.30
C ILE A 43 -13.42 1.36 1.60
N GLN A 44 -12.94 0.39 2.38
CA GLN A 44 -13.62 -0.01 3.62
C GLN A 44 -13.55 1.02 4.75
N THR A 45 -12.48 1.82 4.80
CA THR A 45 -12.24 2.82 5.86
C THR A 45 -12.90 4.15 5.49
N VAL A 46 -12.51 4.74 4.36
CA VAL A 46 -12.92 6.10 3.96
C VAL A 46 -14.40 6.19 3.55
N LEU A 47 -15.01 5.11 3.05
CA LEU A 47 -16.47 5.11 2.82
C LEU A 47 -17.27 5.19 4.12
N LYS A 48 -16.75 4.66 5.23
CA LYS A 48 -17.44 4.66 6.53
C LYS A 48 -17.25 5.97 7.28
N THR A 49 -16.06 6.56 7.20
CA THR A 49 -15.69 7.77 7.95
C THR A 49 -15.88 9.06 7.17
N GLY A 50 -16.04 8.98 5.84
CA GLY A 50 -15.95 10.13 4.94
C GLY A 50 -14.50 10.54 4.67
N GLY A 51 -14.27 11.37 3.64
CA GLY A 51 -12.94 11.88 3.30
C GLY A 51 -12.60 11.80 1.81
N HIS A 52 -11.32 12.03 1.48
CA HIS A 52 -10.85 12.18 0.10
C HIS A 52 -10.50 10.84 -0.59
N LEU A 53 -11.49 9.95 -0.73
CA LEU A 53 -11.30 8.60 -1.30
C LEU A 53 -10.63 8.62 -2.68
N ALA A 54 -11.18 9.40 -3.63
CA ALA A 54 -10.68 9.43 -5.00
C ALA A 54 -9.19 9.86 -5.08
N SER A 55 -8.80 10.86 -4.29
CA SER A 55 -7.41 11.34 -4.26
C SER A 55 -6.44 10.29 -3.72
N ASN A 56 -6.84 9.51 -2.71
CA ASN A 56 -6.00 8.45 -2.14
C ASN A 56 -5.91 7.25 -3.07
N LEU A 57 -7.01 6.87 -3.73
CA LEU A 57 -7.01 5.80 -4.74
C LEU A 57 -6.07 6.12 -5.91
N GLY A 58 -6.00 7.39 -6.32
CA GLY A 58 -5.16 7.83 -7.45
C GLY A 58 -3.65 7.81 -7.19
N VAL A 59 -3.20 7.65 -5.94
CA VAL A 59 -1.77 7.70 -5.59
C VAL A 59 -1.24 6.43 -4.93
N VAL A 60 -2.00 5.33 -4.94
CA VAL A 60 -1.60 4.08 -4.25
C VAL A 60 -0.25 3.56 -4.78
N GLU A 61 -0.16 3.34 -6.08
CA GLU A 61 1.04 2.81 -6.74
C GLU A 61 2.21 3.78 -6.61
N LEU A 62 1.96 5.09 -6.76
CA LEU A 62 2.98 6.13 -6.59
C LEU A 62 3.56 6.11 -5.17
N THR A 63 2.70 6.05 -4.16
CA THR A 63 3.13 6.09 -2.76
C THR A 63 3.93 4.84 -2.38
N LEU A 64 3.51 3.67 -2.86
CA LEU A 64 4.26 2.43 -2.68
C LEU A 64 5.61 2.51 -3.38
N ALA A 65 5.66 2.98 -4.63
CA ALA A 65 6.90 3.12 -5.39
C ALA A 65 7.88 4.09 -4.71
N LEU A 66 7.39 5.21 -4.14
CA LEU A 66 8.23 6.14 -3.39
C LEU A 66 8.86 5.47 -2.17
N HIS A 67 8.06 4.83 -1.31
CA HIS A 67 8.59 4.17 -0.09
C HIS A 67 9.43 2.93 -0.37
N ARG A 68 9.27 2.31 -1.53
CA ARG A 68 10.12 1.20 -1.98
C ARG A 68 11.50 1.68 -2.46
N ASN A 69 11.57 2.83 -3.12
CA ASN A 69 12.80 3.29 -3.78
C ASN A 69 13.57 4.36 -2.99
N PHE A 70 12.90 5.07 -2.08
CA PHE A 70 13.51 6.07 -1.20
C PHE A 70 13.51 5.58 0.25
N ASP A 71 14.46 6.09 1.04
CA ASP A 71 14.66 5.69 2.42
C ASP A 71 14.01 6.69 3.40
N SER A 72 12.67 6.74 3.43
CA SER A 72 11.96 7.57 4.42
C SER A 72 12.13 6.97 5.83
N PRO A 73 12.49 7.75 6.87
CA PRO A 73 12.41 9.22 6.94
C PRO A 73 13.70 9.98 6.64
N HIS A 74 14.80 9.29 6.27
CA HIS A 74 16.04 9.93 5.86
C HIS A 74 15.81 10.78 4.61
N ASP A 75 15.21 10.19 3.57
CA ASP A 75 14.71 10.88 2.40
C ASP A 75 13.38 11.56 2.73
N ARG A 76 13.26 12.85 2.39
CA ARG A 76 12.06 13.64 2.67
C ARG A 76 11.04 13.49 1.54
N ILE A 77 9.94 12.79 1.83
CA ILE A 77 8.77 12.74 0.96
C ILE A 77 7.77 13.80 1.42
N VAL A 78 7.43 14.75 0.54
CA VAL A 78 6.48 15.83 0.82
C VAL A 78 5.25 15.67 -0.06
N TRP A 79 4.08 15.66 0.56
CA TRP A 79 2.78 15.67 -0.13
C TRP A 79 2.20 17.08 -0.08
N ASP A 80 1.95 17.68 -1.24
CA ASP A 80 1.28 18.99 -1.30
C ASP A 80 -0.20 18.86 -0.88
N VAL A 81 -0.68 19.81 -0.07
CA VAL A 81 -1.96 19.78 0.68
C VAL A 81 -2.07 18.63 1.68
N GLY A 82 -1.98 17.38 1.21
CA GLY A 82 -1.93 16.17 2.04
C GLY A 82 -3.20 15.30 2.04
N HIS A 83 -4.25 15.68 1.32
CA HIS A 83 -5.50 14.90 1.24
C HIS A 83 -5.31 13.48 0.66
N GLN A 84 -4.28 13.31 -0.16
CA GLN A 84 -3.86 12.07 -0.81
C GLN A 84 -2.81 11.28 0.01
N ALA A 85 -2.43 11.77 1.20
CA ALA A 85 -1.35 11.18 1.99
C ALA A 85 -1.82 10.03 2.91
N TYR A 86 -3.06 9.53 2.80
CA TYR A 86 -3.51 8.44 3.68
C TYR A 86 -2.78 7.13 3.38
N VAL A 87 -2.49 6.85 2.10
CA VAL A 87 -1.64 5.70 1.73
C VAL A 87 -0.24 5.82 2.36
N HIS A 88 0.31 7.04 2.39
CA HIS A 88 1.60 7.29 3.04
C HIS A 88 1.52 7.02 4.56
N LYS A 89 0.42 7.40 5.22
CA LYS A 89 0.18 7.08 6.63
C LYS A 89 0.12 5.56 6.87
N ILE A 90 -0.61 4.83 6.01
CA ILE A 90 -0.71 3.37 6.06
C ILE A 90 0.68 2.71 5.98
N LEU A 91 1.48 3.08 4.98
CA LEU A 91 2.82 2.51 4.77
C LEU A 91 3.86 2.93 5.82
N THR A 92 3.50 3.83 6.75
CA THR A 92 4.40 4.31 7.80
C THR A 92 3.85 4.03 9.20
N GLY A 93 3.00 2.99 9.33
CA GLY A 93 2.49 2.52 10.62
C GLY A 93 1.53 3.48 11.32
N ARG A 94 0.90 4.40 10.59
CA ARG A 94 -0.05 5.41 11.11
C ARG A 94 -1.45 5.24 10.52
N ALA A 95 -1.87 3.98 10.36
CA ALA A 95 -3.17 3.59 9.81
C ALA A 95 -4.30 3.70 10.85
N ASP A 96 -4.31 4.78 11.64
CA ASP A 96 -5.22 5.01 12.76
C ASP A 96 -6.34 6.00 12.37
#